data_AF-A0A937R3B7-F1
#
_entry.id   AF-A0A937R3B7-F1
#
_cell.length_a   1.000
_cell.length_b   1.000
_cell.length_c   1.000
_cell.angle_alpha   90.00
_cell.angle_beta   90.00
_cell.angle_gamma   90.00
#
_symmetry.space_group_name_H-M   'P 1'
#
loop_
_entity.id
_entity.type
_entity.pdbx_description
1 polymer ?
#
loop_
_entity_poly.entity_id
_entity_poly.type
_entity_poly.pdbx_seq_one_letter_code
_entity_poly.pdbx_strand_id
1 'polypeptide(L)'
;MATKYDAMWESLGLDLEAHDALLSALGQAYRSIILAQRDRPKAMDYFNFVMSEVHGLRIQELLEGKKQGHKVVGSFCVFVPEEIVRAADATLVGLCTGADFAMEKVERLLPRNTCALIKSAFGFKLGKVCPFLEAADIVVGENTCDGKKKSYEVLDRLVPNLYVMDLPQTKSDEGRALLRAEFVRFKQAIEELTGNTIDAAGLRRAIQLVNAKRSAMHRLAALRNADPAPVSGLDALLMNQVYFYDEPTRFIDAVHKVCDEVE
;
A
#
# COMPACT_ATOMS: atom_id res chain seq x y z
N MET A 1 -17.22 -7.66 20.30
CA MET A 1 -17.72 -6.36 20.82
C MET A 1 -17.69 -5.43 19.64
N ALA A 2 -18.78 -4.71 19.37
CA ALA A 2 -18.80 -3.82 18.21
C ALA A 2 -17.73 -2.74 18.34
N THR A 3 -16.90 -2.55 17.31
CA THR A 3 -15.90 -1.48 17.28
C THR A 3 -16.53 -0.17 16.79
N LYS A 4 -15.86 0.97 16.99
CA LYS A 4 -16.29 2.27 16.41
C LYS A 4 -16.33 2.28 14.88
N TYR A 5 -15.78 1.26 14.22
CA TYR A 5 -15.61 1.21 12.77
C TYR A 5 -16.50 0.15 12.08
N ASP A 6 -17.26 -0.65 12.83
CA ASP A 6 -18.03 -1.77 12.25
C ASP A 6 -18.96 -1.33 11.13
N ALA A 7 -19.73 -0.24 11.34
CA ALA A 7 -20.62 0.31 10.32
C ALA A 7 -19.87 0.74 9.04
N MET A 8 -18.64 1.24 9.19
CA MET A 8 -17.79 1.60 8.06
C MET A 8 -17.31 0.34 7.32
N TRP A 9 -16.87 -0.68 8.04
CA TRP A 9 -16.44 -1.96 7.47
C TRP A 9 -17.59 -2.72 6.79
N GLU A 10 -18.79 -2.70 7.37
CA GLU A 10 -20.00 -3.23 6.75
C GLU A 10 -20.33 -2.50 5.44
N SER A 11 -20.19 -1.17 5.41
CA SER A 11 -20.42 -0.38 4.20
C SER A 11 -19.44 -0.69 3.06
N LEU A 12 -18.25 -1.18 3.41
CA LEU A 12 -17.25 -1.72 2.47
C LEU A 12 -17.53 -3.19 2.08
N GLY A 13 -18.54 -3.82 2.67
CA GLY A 13 -18.89 -5.21 2.43
C GLY A 13 -17.91 -6.21 3.04
N LEU A 14 -17.19 -5.84 4.10
CA LEU A 14 -16.28 -6.74 4.80
C LEU A 14 -17.04 -7.87 5.52
N ASP A 15 -16.39 -9.02 5.63
CA ASP A 15 -16.80 -10.08 6.56
C ASP A 15 -16.24 -9.73 7.94
N LEU A 16 -17.08 -9.17 8.82
CA LEU A 16 -16.65 -8.64 10.11
C LEU A 16 -16.06 -9.71 11.04
N GLU A 17 -16.62 -10.92 11.03
CA GLU A 17 -16.12 -12.01 11.88
C GLU A 17 -14.72 -12.42 11.41
N ALA A 18 -14.54 -12.59 10.10
CA ALA A 18 -13.26 -12.92 9.49
C ALA A 18 -12.23 -11.79 9.69
N HIS A 19 -12.68 -10.53 9.58
CA HIS A 19 -11.84 -9.34 9.75
C HIS A 19 -11.40 -9.15 11.20
N ASP A 20 -12.28 -9.35 12.18
CA ASP A 20 -11.97 -9.32 13.60
C ASP A 20 -10.94 -10.41 13.96
N ALA A 21 -11.10 -11.63 13.41
CA ALA A 21 -10.14 -12.71 13.60
C ALA A 21 -8.75 -12.34 13.07
N LEU A 22 -8.68 -11.71 11.88
CA LEU A 22 -7.43 -11.20 11.31
C LEU A 22 -6.80 -10.14 12.21
N LEU A 23 -7.55 -9.12 12.64
CA LEU A 23 -7.04 -8.03 13.47
C LEU A 23 -6.57 -8.51 14.84
N SER A 24 -7.26 -9.49 15.43
CA SER A 24 -6.85 -10.13 16.69
C SER A 24 -5.50 -10.81 16.55
N ALA A 25 -5.31 -11.64 15.51
CA ALA A 25 -4.06 -12.35 15.26
C ALA A 25 -2.90 -11.38 14.97
N LEU A 26 -3.12 -10.39 14.10
CA LEU A 26 -2.10 -9.38 13.78
C LEU A 26 -1.76 -8.51 15.00
N GLY A 27 -2.75 -8.14 15.81
CA GLY A 27 -2.55 -7.38 17.03
C GLY A 27 -1.72 -8.14 18.07
N GLN A 28 -1.93 -9.45 18.20
CA GLN A 28 -1.11 -10.30 19.05
C GLN A 28 0.34 -10.37 18.54
N ALA A 29 0.53 -10.60 17.24
CA ALA A 29 1.86 -10.63 16.62
C ALA A 29 2.60 -9.29 16.77
N TYR A 30 1.90 -8.17 16.59
CA TYR A 30 2.48 -6.83 16.76
C TYR A 30 2.97 -6.61 18.21
N ARG A 31 2.17 -7.02 19.20
CA ARG A 31 2.55 -6.93 20.62
C ARG A 31 3.77 -7.79 20.94
N SER A 32 3.83 -9.03 20.44
CA SER A 32 4.90 -9.97 20.77
C SER A 32 6.21 -9.73 19.99
N ILE A 33 6.14 -9.11 18.81
CA ILE A 33 7.30 -8.88 17.94
C ILE A 33 7.78 -7.44 18.03
N ILE A 34 6.91 -6.46 17.80
CA ILE A 34 7.31 -5.06 17.66
C ILE A 34 7.36 -4.37 19.03
N LEU A 35 6.28 -4.45 19.83
CA LEU A 35 6.23 -3.76 21.12
C LEU A 35 7.08 -4.42 22.21
N ALA A 36 7.48 -5.68 22.02
CA ALA A 36 8.36 -6.40 22.95
C ALA A 36 9.85 -6.03 22.81
N GLN A 37 10.22 -5.31 21.75
CA GLN A 37 11.59 -4.83 21.58
C GLN A 37 11.95 -3.82 22.68
N ARG A 38 13.22 -3.82 23.09
CA ARG A 38 13.78 -2.84 24.04
C ARG A 38 14.40 -1.68 23.28
N ASP A 39 14.56 -0.54 23.96
CA ASP A 39 15.32 0.61 23.48
C ASP A 39 14.86 1.15 22.11
N ARG A 40 13.54 1.09 21.86
CA ARG A 40 12.93 1.66 20.65
C ARG A 40 12.93 3.19 20.74
N PRO A 41 13.22 3.92 19.65
CA PRO A 41 13.07 5.37 19.61
C PRO A 41 11.64 5.77 19.99
N LYS A 42 11.47 6.81 20.82
CA LYS A 42 10.17 7.31 21.26
C LYS A 42 9.33 7.81 20.08
N ALA A 43 9.96 8.37 19.06
CA ALA A 43 9.29 8.78 17.82
C ALA A 43 8.59 7.62 17.10
N MET A 44 8.89 6.35 17.44
CA MET A 44 8.11 5.19 16.96
C MET A 44 6.65 5.17 17.43
N ASP A 45 6.27 5.99 18.42
CA ASP A 45 4.89 6.11 18.89
C ASP A 45 3.91 6.50 17.78
N TYR A 46 4.35 7.30 16.81
CA TYR A 46 3.54 7.60 15.63
C TYR A 46 3.22 6.33 14.82
N PHE A 47 4.22 5.51 14.53
CA PHE A 47 4.03 4.28 13.76
C PHE A 47 3.25 3.23 14.57
N ASN A 48 3.41 3.20 15.90
CA ASN A 48 2.58 2.38 16.79
C ASN A 48 1.10 2.79 16.69
N PHE A 49 0.82 4.10 16.69
CA PHE A 49 -0.53 4.63 16.51
C PHE A 49 -1.10 4.26 15.15
N VAL A 50 -0.35 4.49 14.07
CA VAL A 50 -0.78 4.13 12.71
C VAL A 50 -1.14 2.65 12.63
N MET A 51 -0.32 1.76 13.19
CA MET A 51 -0.61 0.32 13.20
C MET A 51 -1.85 -0.04 14.01
N SER A 52 -2.10 0.65 15.11
CA SER A 52 -3.33 0.44 15.91
C SER A 52 -4.60 0.87 15.19
N GLU A 53 -4.49 1.77 14.21
CA GLU A 53 -5.60 2.40 13.51
C GLU A 53 -5.57 2.13 11.98
N VAL A 54 -4.77 1.16 11.52
CA VAL A 54 -4.47 0.93 10.10
C VAL A 54 -5.71 0.57 9.28
N HIS A 55 -6.60 -0.24 9.83
CA HIS A 55 -7.92 -0.57 9.24
C HIS A 55 -9.03 0.35 9.77
N GLY A 56 -8.72 1.27 10.68
CA GLY A 56 -9.64 2.20 11.31
C GLY A 56 -9.53 3.60 10.70
N LEU A 57 -8.87 4.50 11.42
CA LEU A 57 -8.77 5.92 11.05
C LEU A 57 -8.30 6.13 9.61
N ARG A 58 -7.30 5.38 9.14
CA ARG A 58 -6.78 5.61 7.79
C ARG A 58 -7.80 5.27 6.70
N ILE A 59 -8.58 4.21 6.90
CA ILE A 59 -9.67 3.84 5.98
C ILE A 59 -10.77 4.90 6.03
N GLN A 60 -11.09 5.38 7.24
CA GLN A 60 -12.06 6.43 7.44
C GLN A 60 -11.69 7.68 6.63
N GLU A 61 -10.46 8.17 6.75
CA GLU A 61 -9.93 9.31 5.98
C GLU A 61 -10.09 9.12 4.47
N LEU A 62 -9.77 7.92 3.95
CA LEU A 62 -9.92 7.60 2.53
C LEU A 62 -11.38 7.68 2.09
N LEU A 63 -12.32 7.17 2.91
CA LEU A 63 -13.74 7.19 2.60
C LEU A 63 -14.34 8.60 2.70
N GLU A 64 -13.90 9.44 3.64
CA GLU A 64 -14.30 10.84 3.65
C GLU A 64 -13.76 11.61 2.44
N GLY A 65 -12.52 11.35 2.03
CA GLY A 65 -11.96 11.88 0.79
C GLY A 65 -12.81 11.49 -0.42
N LYS A 66 -13.24 10.22 -0.50
CA LYS A 66 -14.13 9.74 -1.57
C LYS A 66 -15.47 10.46 -1.62
N LYS A 67 -16.07 10.78 -0.46
CA LYS A 67 -17.30 11.60 -0.41
C LYS A 67 -17.10 13.00 -0.99
N GLN A 68 -15.87 13.50 -1.01
CA GLN A 68 -15.47 14.79 -1.58
C GLN A 68 -14.97 14.68 -3.03
N GLY A 69 -15.01 13.49 -3.62
CA GLY A 69 -14.59 13.24 -5.00
C GLY A 69 -13.17 12.71 -5.18
N HIS A 70 -12.35 12.65 -4.13
CA HIS A 70 -11.01 12.04 -4.22
C HIS A 70 -11.12 10.55 -4.57
N LYS A 71 -10.11 10.03 -5.28
CA LYS A 71 -10.04 8.63 -5.68
C LYS A 71 -8.93 7.88 -4.96
N VAL A 72 -9.14 6.60 -4.74
CA VAL A 72 -8.19 5.68 -4.14
C VAL A 72 -7.72 4.69 -5.20
N VAL A 73 -6.41 4.66 -5.43
CA VAL A 73 -5.73 3.76 -6.36
C VAL A 73 -4.99 2.70 -5.55
N GLY A 74 -5.41 1.46 -5.65
CA GLY A 74 -4.69 0.33 -5.05
C GLY A 74 -3.57 -0.15 -5.97
N SER A 75 -2.39 -0.49 -5.45
CA SER A 75 -1.27 -1.03 -6.25
C SER A 75 -0.56 -2.19 -5.56
N PHE A 76 -0.11 -3.16 -6.35
CA PHE A 76 0.75 -4.25 -5.87
C PHE A 76 2.25 -4.02 -6.14
N CYS A 77 2.64 -2.90 -6.75
CA CYS A 77 4.01 -2.71 -7.22
C CYS A 77 4.49 -1.26 -7.18
N VAL A 78 5.78 -1.10 -6.87
CA VAL A 78 6.47 0.18 -6.84
C VAL A 78 6.70 0.81 -8.22
N PHE A 79 6.50 0.04 -9.30
CA PHE A 79 6.54 0.58 -10.67
C PHE A 79 5.28 1.37 -11.05
N VAL A 80 4.19 1.22 -10.30
CA VAL A 80 3.00 2.05 -10.49
C VAL A 80 3.33 3.47 -9.99
N PRO A 81 3.25 4.50 -10.85
CA PRO A 81 3.77 5.82 -10.54
C PRO A 81 2.82 6.60 -9.61
N GLU A 82 3.13 6.61 -8.30
CA GLU A 82 2.40 7.40 -7.29
C GLU A 82 2.35 8.89 -7.66
N GLU A 83 3.36 9.40 -8.36
CA GLU A 83 3.43 10.77 -8.82
C GLU A 83 2.28 11.13 -9.78
N ILE A 84 1.90 10.22 -10.67
CA ILE A 84 0.77 10.42 -11.61
C ILE A 84 -0.54 10.43 -10.82
N VAL A 85 -0.72 9.50 -9.90
CA VAL A 85 -1.92 9.41 -9.04
C VAL A 85 -2.10 10.68 -8.22
N ARG A 86 -1.03 11.14 -7.55
CA ARG A 86 -1.04 12.35 -6.72
C ARG A 86 -1.28 13.62 -7.55
N ALA A 87 -0.75 13.67 -8.78
CA ALA A 87 -0.95 14.83 -9.65
C ALA A 87 -2.40 15.01 -10.10
N ALA A 88 -3.20 13.94 -10.06
CA ALA A 88 -4.64 13.95 -10.31
C ALA A 88 -5.48 14.05 -9.02
N ASP A 89 -4.88 14.46 -7.91
CA ASP A 89 -5.55 14.60 -6.61
C ASP A 89 -6.15 13.29 -6.06
N ALA A 90 -5.51 12.17 -6.38
CA ALA A 90 -5.85 10.85 -5.87
C ALA A 90 -4.79 10.31 -4.90
N THR A 91 -5.15 9.28 -4.14
CA THR A 91 -4.26 8.60 -3.20
C THR A 91 -3.90 7.21 -3.71
N LEU A 92 -2.61 6.88 -3.76
CA LEU A 92 -2.15 5.52 -4.00
C LEU A 92 -1.92 4.80 -2.68
N VAL A 93 -2.43 3.58 -2.55
CA VAL A 93 -2.19 2.67 -1.42
C VAL A 93 -1.61 1.33 -1.91
N GLY A 94 -0.68 0.77 -1.16
CA GLY A 94 -0.12 -0.56 -1.42
C GLY A 94 -1.03 -1.66 -0.89
N LEU A 95 -1.31 -2.65 -1.74
CA LEU A 95 -2.23 -3.76 -1.46
C LEU A 95 -1.50 -5.11 -1.25
N CYS A 96 -0.16 -5.12 -1.24
CA CYS A 96 0.59 -6.32 -0.93
C CYS A 96 0.33 -6.73 0.52
N THR A 97 -0.29 -7.89 0.71
CA THR A 97 -0.59 -8.45 2.02
C THR A 97 0.42 -9.54 2.39
N GLY A 98 0.71 -9.66 3.68
CA GLY A 98 1.74 -10.57 4.21
C GLY A 98 1.20 -11.65 5.14
N ALA A 99 -0.11 -11.91 5.13
CA ALA A 99 -0.75 -12.87 6.04
C ALA A 99 -1.51 -13.95 5.27
N ASP A 100 -1.39 -15.19 5.72
CA ASP A 100 -2.14 -16.30 5.13
C ASP A 100 -3.60 -16.21 5.56
N PHE A 101 -4.51 -16.05 4.60
CA PHE A 101 -5.95 -15.93 4.87
C PHE A 101 -6.76 -16.69 3.83
N ALA A 102 -7.76 -17.46 4.26
CA ALA A 102 -8.63 -18.23 3.37
C ALA A 102 -7.89 -19.11 2.32
N MET A 103 -6.71 -19.66 2.67
CA MET A 103 -5.81 -20.37 1.73
C MET A 103 -6.49 -21.53 0.98
N GLU A 104 -7.40 -22.26 1.64
CA GLU A 104 -8.14 -23.34 0.97
C GLU A 104 -8.98 -22.83 -0.22
N LYS A 105 -9.61 -21.65 -0.08
CA LYS A 105 -10.36 -21.01 -1.17
C LYS A 105 -9.42 -20.49 -2.26
N VAL A 106 -8.29 -19.91 -1.86
CA VAL A 106 -7.27 -19.40 -2.79
C VAL A 106 -6.70 -20.51 -3.66
N GLU A 107 -6.39 -21.66 -3.08
CA GLU A 107 -5.75 -22.78 -3.77
C GLU A 107 -6.69 -23.54 -4.73
N ARG A 108 -7.99 -23.20 -4.73
CA ARG A 108 -8.93 -23.62 -5.78
C ARG A 108 -8.82 -22.74 -7.04
N LEU A 109 -8.26 -21.54 -6.91
CA LEU A 109 -8.07 -20.59 -8.01
C LEU A 109 -6.62 -20.51 -8.48
N LEU A 110 -5.66 -20.67 -7.56
CA LEU A 110 -4.24 -20.55 -7.82
C LEU A 110 -3.50 -21.84 -7.43
N PRO A 111 -2.42 -22.22 -8.14
CA PRO A 111 -1.57 -23.33 -7.72
C PRO A 111 -1.00 -23.13 -6.31
N ARG A 112 -0.90 -24.22 -5.53
CA ARG A 112 -0.34 -24.19 -4.16
C ARG A 112 1.08 -23.62 -4.07
N ASN A 113 1.86 -23.86 -5.12
CA ASN A 113 3.25 -23.41 -5.30
C ASN A 113 3.36 -21.96 -5.82
N THR A 114 2.27 -21.21 -5.88
CA THR A 114 2.29 -19.77 -6.16
C THR A 114 2.87 -19.00 -4.97
N CYS A 115 3.56 -17.89 -5.25
CA CYS A 115 4.11 -16.98 -4.24
C CYS A 115 3.08 -16.63 -3.14
N ALA A 116 3.49 -16.72 -1.87
CA ALA A 116 2.63 -16.46 -0.72
C ALA A 116 2.01 -15.05 -0.72
N LEU A 117 2.73 -14.03 -1.21
CA LEU A 117 2.20 -12.66 -1.33
C LEU A 117 0.98 -12.60 -2.27
N ILE A 118 1.05 -13.29 -3.41
CA ILE A 118 -0.07 -13.36 -4.37
C ILE A 118 -1.24 -14.11 -3.76
N LYS A 119 -0.96 -15.27 -3.13
CA LYS A 119 -2.00 -16.05 -2.45
C LYS A 119 -2.67 -15.24 -1.35
N SER A 120 -1.89 -14.49 -0.56
CA SER A 120 -2.39 -13.62 0.50
C SER A 120 -3.35 -12.56 -0.06
N ALA A 121 -3.00 -11.88 -1.16
CA ALA A 121 -3.88 -10.87 -1.76
C ALA A 121 -5.23 -11.45 -2.21
N PHE A 122 -5.21 -12.64 -2.83
CA PHE A 122 -6.43 -13.39 -3.18
C PHE A 122 -7.23 -13.78 -1.93
N GLY A 123 -6.54 -14.24 -0.88
CA GLY A 123 -7.14 -14.60 0.39
C GLY A 123 -7.86 -13.43 1.03
N PHE A 124 -7.24 -12.26 1.01
CA PHE A 124 -7.81 -11.02 1.54
C PHE A 124 -9.05 -10.57 0.75
N LYS A 125 -9.04 -10.72 -0.59
CA LYS A 125 -10.22 -10.43 -1.43
C LYS A 125 -11.35 -11.43 -1.20
N LEU A 126 -11.05 -12.73 -1.24
CA LEU A 126 -12.05 -13.80 -1.08
C LEU A 126 -12.63 -13.86 0.33
N GLY A 127 -11.81 -13.51 1.33
CA GLY A 127 -12.22 -13.39 2.72
C GLY A 127 -12.90 -12.07 3.05
N LYS A 128 -12.88 -11.08 2.14
CA LYS A 128 -13.43 -9.74 2.37
C LYS A 128 -12.94 -9.12 3.67
N VAL A 129 -11.62 -9.16 3.90
CA VAL A 129 -10.96 -8.69 5.14
C VAL A 129 -10.03 -7.49 4.92
N CYS A 130 -9.93 -6.99 3.69
CA CYS A 130 -9.04 -5.86 3.37
C CYS A 130 -9.84 -4.59 3.08
N PRO A 131 -9.99 -3.66 4.04
CA PRO A 131 -10.69 -2.42 3.76
C PRO A 131 -9.99 -1.56 2.71
N PHE A 132 -8.65 -1.60 2.59
CA PHE A 132 -7.94 -0.86 1.54
C PHE A 132 -8.30 -1.34 0.13
N LEU A 133 -8.41 -2.66 -0.05
CA LEU A 133 -8.78 -3.25 -1.33
C LEU A 133 -10.23 -2.91 -1.70
N GLU A 134 -11.16 -3.02 -0.75
CA GLU A 134 -12.57 -2.69 -0.99
C GLU A 134 -12.82 -1.18 -1.12
N ALA A 135 -11.96 -0.34 -0.55
CA ALA A 135 -12.03 1.11 -0.72
C ALA A 135 -11.44 1.61 -2.06
N ALA A 136 -10.65 0.80 -2.77
CA ALA A 136 -9.98 1.21 -4.00
C ALA A 136 -10.98 1.41 -5.16
N ASP A 137 -10.94 2.59 -5.80
CA ASP A 137 -11.72 2.90 -7.01
C ASP A 137 -11.15 2.22 -8.26
N ILE A 138 -9.85 1.98 -8.28
CA ILE A 138 -9.14 1.19 -9.28
C ILE A 138 -8.04 0.39 -8.59
N VAL A 139 -7.80 -0.84 -9.05
CA VAL A 139 -6.69 -1.67 -8.60
C VAL A 139 -5.71 -1.83 -9.75
N VAL A 140 -4.44 -1.57 -9.49
CA VAL A 140 -3.39 -1.58 -10.51
C VAL A 140 -2.48 -2.78 -10.33
N GLY A 141 -2.51 -3.68 -11.32
CA GLY A 141 -1.57 -4.78 -11.48
C GLY A 141 -0.50 -4.46 -12.51
N GLU A 142 0.50 -5.34 -12.59
CA GLU A 142 1.62 -5.21 -13.52
C GLU A 142 2.17 -6.57 -13.99
N ASN A 143 2.72 -6.62 -15.19
CA ASN A 143 3.27 -7.84 -15.81
C ASN A 143 4.68 -8.26 -15.31
N THR A 144 5.01 -8.10 -14.02
CA THR A 144 6.39 -8.34 -13.48
C THR A 144 6.80 -9.82 -13.46
N CYS A 145 6.39 -10.56 -12.42
CA CYS A 145 6.66 -11.98 -12.31
C CYS A 145 5.53 -12.79 -12.95
N ASP A 146 5.81 -14.03 -13.36
CA ASP A 146 4.80 -14.87 -14.00
C ASP A 146 3.59 -15.11 -13.10
N GLY A 147 3.82 -15.30 -11.80
CA GLY A 147 2.76 -15.46 -10.82
C GLY A 147 1.80 -14.27 -10.82
N LYS A 148 2.31 -13.04 -10.71
CA LYS A 148 1.47 -11.83 -10.69
C LYS A 148 0.75 -11.65 -12.02
N LYS A 149 1.52 -11.63 -13.12
CA LYS A 149 1.01 -11.47 -14.49
C LYS A 149 -0.15 -12.41 -14.78
N LYS A 150 -0.01 -13.71 -14.48
CA LYS A 150 -1.06 -14.71 -14.72
C LYS A 150 -2.17 -14.66 -13.68
N SER A 151 -1.87 -14.32 -12.42
CA SER A 151 -2.90 -14.20 -11.40
C SER A 151 -3.87 -13.05 -11.68
N TYR A 152 -3.44 -11.96 -12.32
CA TYR A 152 -4.33 -10.85 -12.65
C TYR A 152 -5.48 -11.24 -13.59
N GLU A 153 -5.27 -12.19 -14.50
CA GLU A 153 -6.34 -12.74 -15.35
C GLU A 153 -7.43 -13.47 -14.56
N VAL A 154 -7.08 -14.02 -13.39
CA VAL A 154 -8.03 -14.63 -12.46
C VAL A 154 -8.63 -13.58 -11.53
N LEU A 155 -7.81 -12.62 -11.08
CA LEU A 155 -8.22 -11.55 -10.18
C LEU A 155 -9.25 -10.61 -10.81
N ASP A 156 -9.18 -10.39 -12.14
CA ASP A 156 -10.13 -9.58 -12.91
C ASP A 156 -11.59 -10.01 -12.71
N ARG A 157 -11.83 -11.31 -12.47
CA ARG A 157 -13.17 -11.85 -12.16
C ARG A 157 -13.66 -11.53 -10.76
N LEU A 158 -12.76 -11.16 -9.85
CA LEU A 158 -13.03 -10.84 -8.44
C LEU A 158 -12.97 -9.33 -8.18
N VAL A 159 -12.17 -8.60 -8.97
CA VAL A 159 -11.90 -7.17 -8.86
C VAL A 159 -12.19 -6.55 -10.22
N PRO A 160 -13.45 -6.13 -10.48
CA PRO A 160 -13.88 -5.71 -11.82
C PRO A 160 -13.27 -4.39 -12.29
N ASN A 161 -12.63 -3.64 -11.39
CA ASN A 161 -11.93 -2.39 -11.63
C ASN A 161 -10.40 -2.58 -11.66
N LEU A 162 -9.95 -3.71 -12.20
CA LEU A 162 -8.53 -4.03 -12.37
C LEU A 162 -7.97 -3.39 -13.65
N TYR A 163 -6.86 -2.66 -13.51
CA TYR A 163 -6.06 -2.12 -14.59
C TYR A 163 -4.66 -2.73 -14.56
N VAL A 164 -4.15 -3.22 -15.69
CA VAL A 164 -2.84 -3.89 -15.74
C VAL A 164 -1.86 -3.12 -16.62
N MET A 165 -0.72 -2.73 -16.05
CA MET A 165 0.38 -2.07 -16.76
C MET A 165 1.34 -3.06 -17.43
N ASP A 166 1.76 -2.76 -18.67
CA ASP A 166 2.77 -3.55 -19.42
C ASP A 166 4.20 -2.99 -19.22
N LEU A 167 4.89 -3.46 -18.19
CA LEU A 167 6.27 -3.07 -17.93
C LEU A 167 7.26 -3.79 -18.86
N PRO A 168 8.33 -3.11 -19.31
CA PRO A 168 9.38 -3.74 -20.10
C PRO A 168 10.22 -4.70 -19.25
N GLN A 169 10.74 -5.76 -19.88
CA GLN A 169 11.65 -6.72 -19.23
C GLN A 169 13.13 -6.34 -19.35
N THR A 170 13.46 -5.34 -20.17
CA THR A 170 14.82 -4.80 -20.32
C THR A 170 14.82 -3.28 -20.22
N LYS A 171 16.00 -2.69 -20.02
CA LYS A 171 16.20 -1.24 -19.95
C LYS A 171 16.74 -0.65 -21.26
N SER A 172 16.52 -1.35 -22.39
CA SER A 172 16.91 -0.89 -23.73
C SER A 172 16.10 0.35 -24.14
N ASP A 173 16.45 0.97 -25.27
CA ASP A 173 15.72 2.14 -25.76
C ASP A 173 14.26 1.79 -26.12
N GLU A 174 14.02 0.59 -26.66
CA GLU A 174 12.67 0.06 -26.91
C GLU A 174 11.91 -0.17 -25.59
N GLY A 175 12.57 -0.74 -24.58
CA GLY A 175 11.98 -0.93 -23.26
C GLY A 175 11.59 0.40 -22.59
N ARG A 176 12.45 1.41 -22.70
CA ARG A 176 12.16 2.77 -22.22
C ARG A 176 11.02 3.43 -23.00
N ALA A 177 10.93 3.18 -24.31
CA ALA A 177 9.84 3.67 -25.14
C ALA A 177 8.49 3.04 -24.74
N LEU A 178 8.47 1.72 -24.50
CA LEU A 178 7.29 1.01 -23.97
C LEU A 178 6.88 1.59 -22.61
N LEU A 179 7.81 1.73 -21.67
CA LEU A 179 7.52 2.27 -20.33
C LEU A 179 6.96 3.70 -20.41
N ARG A 180 7.52 4.54 -21.28
CA ARG A 180 7.00 5.90 -21.50
C ARG A 180 5.58 5.88 -22.03
N ALA A 181 5.30 5.03 -23.03
CA ALA A 181 3.95 4.89 -23.57
C ALA A 181 2.97 4.41 -22.49
N GLU A 182 3.38 3.49 -21.63
CA GLU A 182 2.56 3.01 -20.52
C GLU A 182 2.29 4.06 -19.45
N PHE A 183 3.28 4.89 -19.11
CA PHE A 183 3.01 6.03 -18.21
C PHE A 183 2.02 7.02 -18.82
N VAL A 184 2.02 7.20 -20.14
CA VAL A 184 1.01 8.04 -20.81
C VAL A 184 -0.37 7.39 -20.77
N ARG A 185 -0.48 6.07 -21.02
CA ARG A 185 -1.75 5.33 -20.91
C ARG A 185 -2.29 5.35 -19.48
N PHE A 186 -1.42 5.14 -18.50
CA PHE A 186 -1.80 5.17 -17.10
C PHE A 186 -2.23 6.57 -16.66
N LYS A 187 -1.53 7.62 -17.08
CA LYS A 187 -1.96 9.02 -16.88
C LYS A 187 -3.39 9.22 -17.38
N GLN A 188 -3.70 8.82 -18.61
CA GLN A 188 -5.03 8.97 -19.19
C GLN A 188 -6.10 8.25 -18.36
N ALA A 189 -5.85 6.99 -17.97
CA ALA A 189 -6.77 6.23 -17.13
C ALA A 189 -7.02 6.90 -15.77
N ILE A 190 -6.00 7.50 -15.17
CA ILE A 190 -6.12 8.24 -13.90
C ILE A 190 -6.87 9.57 -14.08
N GLU A 191 -6.64 10.30 -15.17
CA GLU A 191 -7.40 11.52 -15.49
C GLU A 191 -8.88 11.20 -15.73
N GLU A 192 -9.20 10.11 -16.42
CA GLU A 192 -10.57 9.64 -16.62
C GLU A 192 -11.23 9.23 -15.31
N LEU A 193 -10.50 8.51 -14.44
CA LEU A 193 -11.00 8.07 -13.14
C LEU A 193 -11.34 9.24 -12.21
N THR A 194 -10.48 10.26 -12.21
CA THR A 194 -10.56 11.40 -11.27
C THR A 194 -11.36 12.57 -11.83
N GLY A 195 -11.46 12.69 -13.15
CA GLY A 195 -11.94 13.90 -13.83
C GLY A 195 -10.93 15.07 -13.80
N ASN A 196 -9.74 14.87 -13.23
CA ASN A 196 -8.73 15.90 -13.06
C ASN A 196 -7.66 15.80 -14.15
N THR A 197 -7.40 16.92 -14.84
CA THR A 197 -6.29 16.99 -15.82
C THR A 197 -4.96 17.16 -15.09
N ILE A 198 -3.99 16.29 -15.40
CA ILE A 198 -2.62 16.36 -14.91
C ILE A 198 -1.82 17.30 -15.81
N ASP A 199 -1.53 18.50 -15.29
CA ASP A 199 -0.62 19.45 -15.92
C ASP A 199 0.84 19.29 -15.44
N ALA A 200 1.76 20.00 -16.10
CA ALA A 200 3.19 19.92 -15.78
C ALA A 200 3.54 20.47 -14.38
N ALA A 201 2.77 21.44 -13.86
CA ALA A 201 3.02 22.03 -12.56
C ALA A 201 2.55 21.11 -11.43
N GLY A 202 1.35 20.52 -11.56
CA GLY A 202 0.80 19.50 -10.69
C GLY A 202 1.68 18.26 -10.64
N LEU A 203 2.11 17.76 -11.80
CA LEU A 203 3.04 16.62 -11.87
C LEU A 203 4.37 16.94 -11.18
N ARG A 204 4.93 18.14 -11.36
CA ARG A 204 6.15 18.56 -10.68
C ARG A 204 6.01 18.57 -9.16
N ARG A 205 4.90 19.12 -8.64
CA ARG A 205 4.61 19.12 -7.18
C ARG A 205 4.48 17.70 -6.63
N ALA A 206 3.77 16.83 -7.34
CA ALA A 206 3.61 15.43 -6.96
C ALA A 206 4.95 14.69 -6.93
N ILE A 207 5.81 14.88 -7.95
CA ILE A 207 7.16 14.33 -7.98
C ILE A 207 7.98 14.80 -6.78
N GLN A 208 7.92 16.09 -6.44
CA GLN A 208 8.64 16.64 -5.28
C GLN A 208 8.19 15.99 -3.97
N LEU A 209 6.88 15.83 -3.76
CA LEU A 209 6.32 15.19 -2.56
C LEU A 209 6.76 13.71 -2.46
N VAL A 210 6.60 12.93 -3.53
CA VAL A 210 6.97 11.50 -3.51
C VAL A 210 8.48 11.33 -3.36
N ASN A 211 9.29 12.21 -3.97
CA ASN A 211 10.74 12.19 -3.76
C ASN A 211 11.14 12.58 -2.34
N ALA A 212 10.45 13.53 -1.69
CA ALA A 212 10.67 13.83 -0.28
C ALA A 212 10.37 12.60 0.59
N LYS A 213 9.28 11.87 0.30
CA LYS A 213 8.93 10.60 0.96
C LYS A 213 10.03 9.55 0.81
N ARG A 214 10.57 9.37 -0.41
CA ARG A 214 11.70 8.46 -0.67
C ARG A 214 12.98 8.93 0.04
N SER A 215 13.26 10.23 0.03
CA SER A 215 14.44 10.82 0.66
C SER A 215 14.45 10.62 2.17
N ALA A 216 13.29 10.73 2.83
CA ALA A 216 13.18 10.45 4.27
C ALA A 216 13.56 8.99 4.58
N MET A 217 13.08 8.02 3.79
CA MET A 217 13.46 6.60 3.95
C MET A 217 14.93 6.34 3.62
N HIS A 218 15.52 7.06 2.65
CA HIS A 218 16.95 6.96 2.37
C HIS A 218 17.80 7.52 3.52
N ARG A 219 17.38 8.63 4.16
CA ARG A 219 18.04 9.16 5.37
C ARG A 219 18.04 8.11 6.49
N LEU A 220 16.87 7.53 6.80
CA LEU A 220 16.77 6.44 7.79
C LEU A 220 17.68 5.27 7.44
N ALA A 221 17.73 4.85 6.17
CA ALA A 221 18.58 3.76 5.74
C ALA A 221 20.08 4.08 5.90
N ALA A 222 20.49 5.33 5.66
CA ALA A 222 21.88 5.75 5.84
C ALA A 222 22.33 5.75 7.31
N LEU A 223 21.47 6.20 8.23
CA LEU A 223 21.76 6.21 9.68
C LEU A 223 22.00 4.82 10.25
N ARG A 224 21.33 3.81 9.68
CA ARG A 224 21.49 2.41 10.07
C ARG A 224 22.84 1.79 9.71
N ASN A 225 23.73 2.52 9.04
CA ASN A 225 25.12 2.10 8.80
C ASN A 225 26.03 2.30 10.03
N ALA A 226 25.59 3.02 11.06
CA ALA A 226 26.36 3.18 12.29
C ALA A 226 26.47 1.86 13.08
N ASP A 227 27.50 1.77 13.94
CA ASP A 227 27.73 0.66 14.86
C ASP A 227 27.92 1.20 16.28
N PRO A 228 27.00 0.93 17.22
CA PRO A 228 25.80 0.10 17.05
C PRO A 228 24.74 0.77 16.15
N ALA A 229 23.93 -0.06 15.48
CA ALA A 229 22.82 0.43 14.66
C ALA A 229 21.79 1.14 15.56
N PRO A 230 21.40 2.39 15.25
CA PRO A 230 20.62 3.21 16.18
C PRO A 230 19.11 2.95 16.11
N VAL A 231 18.66 2.18 15.10
CA VAL A 231 17.28 1.71 14.96
C VAL A 231 17.28 0.24 14.55
N SER A 232 16.40 -0.55 15.18
CA SER A 232 16.27 -1.97 14.86
C SER A 232 15.82 -2.20 13.41
N GLY A 233 16.19 -3.36 12.85
CA GLY A 233 15.71 -3.77 11.53
C GLY A 233 14.19 -3.95 11.47
N LEU A 234 13.56 -4.32 12.59
CA LEU A 234 12.10 -4.50 12.68
C LEU A 234 11.36 -3.16 12.63
N ASP A 235 11.82 -2.15 13.37
CA ASP A 235 11.21 -0.80 13.33
C ASP A 235 11.46 -0.12 11.98
N ALA A 236 12.65 -0.33 11.39
CA ALA A 236 12.93 0.11 10.02
C ALA A 236 12.03 -0.57 8.97
N LEU A 237 11.77 -1.87 9.13
CA LEU A 237 10.84 -2.60 8.26
C LEU A 237 9.40 -2.09 8.45
N LEU A 238 8.98 -1.85 9.68
CA LEU A 238 7.65 -1.31 9.98
C LEU A 238 7.43 0.04 9.29
N MET A 239 8.39 0.97 9.38
CA MET A 239 8.31 2.25 8.67
C MET A 239 8.22 2.05 7.15
N ASN A 240 8.97 1.10 6.58
CA ASN A 240 8.84 0.74 5.16
C ASN A 240 7.47 0.15 4.81
N GLN A 241 6.79 -0.54 5.72
CA GLN A 241 5.45 -1.06 5.49
C GLN A 241 4.40 0.06 5.56
N VAL A 242 4.53 0.98 6.53
CA VAL A 242 3.63 2.13 6.70
C VAL A 242 3.71 3.11 5.52
N TYR A 243 4.87 3.21 4.86
CA TYR A 243 5.10 3.99 3.64
C TYR A 243 4.02 3.79 2.56
N PHE A 244 3.43 2.60 2.50
CA PHE A 244 2.50 2.21 1.44
C PHE A 244 1.05 2.65 1.68
N TYR A 245 0.65 3.08 2.87
CA TYR A 245 -0.76 3.43 3.12
C TYR A 245 -0.96 4.75 3.87
N ASP A 246 0.04 5.28 4.56
CA ASP A 246 -0.10 6.54 5.28
C ASP A 246 -0.17 7.77 4.34
N GLU A 247 -0.61 8.91 4.86
CA GLU A 247 -0.56 10.18 4.16
C GLU A 247 0.91 10.65 4.03
N PRO A 248 1.39 10.97 2.82
CA PRO A 248 2.80 11.27 2.58
C PRO A 248 3.42 12.33 3.47
N THR A 249 2.73 13.44 3.73
CA THR A 249 3.28 14.56 4.51
C THR A 249 3.49 14.16 5.96
N ARG A 250 2.47 13.57 6.58
CA ARG A 250 2.58 13.04 7.97
C ARG A 250 3.64 11.97 8.08
N PHE A 251 3.73 11.07 7.09
CA PHE A 251 4.74 10.02 7.06
C PHE A 251 6.16 10.60 6.99
N ILE A 252 6.40 11.57 6.11
CA ILE A 252 7.70 12.26 5.98
C ILE A 252 8.11 12.86 7.32
N ASP A 253 7.22 13.63 7.95
CA ASP A 253 7.49 14.27 9.23
C ASP A 253 7.79 13.25 10.34
N ALA A 254 7.05 12.14 10.37
CA ALA A 254 7.26 11.08 11.34
C ALA A 254 8.61 10.37 11.16
N VAL A 255 9.00 10.06 9.93
CA VAL A 255 10.31 9.45 9.64
C VAL A 255 11.44 10.40 10.00
N HIS A 256 11.30 11.70 9.71
CA HIS A 256 12.29 12.69 10.12
C HIS A 256 12.44 12.79 11.63
N LYS A 257 11.34 12.78 12.39
CA LYS A 257 11.41 12.75 13.87
C LYS A 257 12.17 11.53 14.40
N VAL A 258 11.99 10.36 13.79
CA VAL A 258 12.79 9.17 14.14
C VAL A 258 14.26 9.39 13.78
N CYS A 259 14.57 9.91 12.59
CA CYS A 259 15.95 10.19 12.19
C CYS A 259 16.63 11.20 13.13
N ASP A 260 15.93 12.28 13.50
CA ASP A 260 16.45 13.33 14.38
C ASP A 260 16.70 12.83 15.81
N GLU A 261 15.92 11.85 16.29
CA GLU A 261 16.12 11.25 17.61
C GLU A 261 17.35 10.33 17.68
N VAL A 262 17.73 9.74 16.54
CA VAL A 262 18.71 8.64 16.47
C VAL A 262 20.01 9.03 15.75
N GLU A 263 20.13 10.28 15.32
CA GLU A 263 21.34 10.92 14.79
C GLU A 263 22.33 11.32 15.90
#